data_AF-A0AA41AY03-F1
#
_entry.id   AF-A0AA41AY03-F1
#
_cell.length_a   1.000
_cell.length_b   1.000
_cell.length_c   1.000
_cell.angle_alpha   90.00
_cell.angle_beta   90.00
_cell.angle_gamma   90.00
#
_symmetry.space_group_name_H-M   'P 1'
#
loop_
_entity.id
_entity.type
_entity.pdbx_description
1 polymer ?
#
loop_
_entity_poly.entity_id
_entity_poly.type
_entity_poly.pdbx_seq_one_letter_code
_entity_poly.pdbx_strand_id
1 'polypeptide(L)'
;MRGPWEEDPLLLAPGRPRRRPGAGRIEGPHDEERAPWLSEADSLLRRCGPRDTPTLGICLGMELLTVACGGKRHSETPEVGLCELTPLLPASRDELFALLADLDEPVRAVQWHWEETEILPDGAVPLLTSARCAHPAYRMGTSVWGVRFHPEAPAADIADRGGSDDGPLRALGLDPSSVVARVACEEERLRARWGAFAERWADIVVSRRAPVSLP
;
A
#
# COMPACT_ATOMS: atom_id res chain seq x y z
N MET A 1 -15.94 -4.76 22.81
CA MET A 1 -16.16 -5.21 21.43
C MET A 1 -14.78 -5.50 20.85
N ARG A 2 -14.54 -6.72 20.41
CA ARG A 2 -13.25 -7.16 19.86
C ARG A 2 -13.07 -6.52 18.48
N GLY A 3 -11.89 -5.96 18.21
CA GLY A 3 -11.57 -5.36 16.92
C GLY A 3 -11.37 -6.43 15.84
N PRO A 4 -11.61 -6.15 14.56
CA PRO A 4 -11.50 -7.13 13.48
C PRO A 4 -10.04 -7.56 13.14
N TRP A 5 -9.06 -7.15 13.94
CA TRP A 5 -7.62 -7.22 13.64
C TRP A 5 -6.79 -8.07 14.62
N GLU A 6 -7.41 -8.69 15.63
CA GLU A 6 -6.69 -9.41 16.69
C GLU A 6 -5.93 -10.66 16.19
N GLU A 7 -6.22 -11.20 15.00
CA GLU A 7 -5.67 -12.50 14.57
C GLU A 7 -5.19 -12.61 13.13
N ASP A 8 -5.28 -11.57 12.28
CA ASP A 8 -5.01 -11.72 10.84
C ASP A 8 -4.08 -10.61 10.27
N PRO A 9 -2.74 -10.83 10.22
CA PRO A 9 -1.78 -9.92 9.61
C PRO A 9 -1.74 -10.02 8.07
N LEU A 10 -2.58 -10.84 7.44
CA LEU A 10 -2.44 -11.26 6.04
C LEU A 10 -2.82 -10.17 5.03
N LEU A 11 -3.41 -9.06 5.47
CA LEU A 11 -3.61 -7.86 4.64
C LEU A 11 -3.93 -6.67 5.55
N LEU A 12 -2.97 -5.76 5.71
CA LEU A 12 -3.19 -4.49 6.40
C LEU A 12 -3.38 -3.39 5.36
N ALA A 13 -4.59 -3.38 4.79
CA ALA A 13 -5.17 -2.20 4.17
C ALA A 13 -6.06 -1.52 5.21
N PRO A 14 -6.05 -0.19 5.36
CA PRO A 14 -7.07 0.45 6.18
C PRO A 14 -8.44 0.08 5.60
N GLY A 15 -9.19 -0.77 6.32
CA GLY A 15 -10.61 -0.94 6.03
C GLY A 15 -11.27 0.44 6.03
N ARG A 16 -12.18 0.70 5.08
CA ARG A 16 -12.84 2.00 4.86
C ARG A 16 -12.92 2.82 6.15
N PRO A 17 -12.11 3.87 6.35
CA PRO A 17 -12.22 4.68 7.56
C PRO A 17 -13.63 5.27 7.55
N ARG A 18 -14.38 5.05 8.64
CA ARG A 18 -15.67 5.72 8.83
C ARG A 18 -15.40 7.21 8.95
N ARG A 19 -15.47 7.95 7.83
CA ARG A 19 -15.36 9.41 7.86
C ARG A 19 -16.51 9.98 8.68
N ARG A 20 -16.19 10.80 9.69
CA ARG A 20 -17.10 11.85 10.15
C ARG A 20 -16.97 13.04 9.18
N PRO A 21 -18.08 13.68 8.78
CA PRO A 21 -18.04 14.88 7.94
C PRO A 21 -17.16 15.96 8.60
N GLY A 22 -16.23 16.56 7.84
CA GLY A 22 -15.33 17.63 8.30
C GLY A 22 -13.88 17.24 8.61
N ALA A 23 -13.52 15.95 8.54
CA ALA A 23 -12.14 15.48 8.72
C ALA A 23 -11.40 15.42 7.37
N GLY A 24 -10.74 16.51 6.97
CA GLY A 24 -10.01 16.66 5.71
C GLY A 24 -8.68 15.91 5.57
N ARG A 25 -8.40 14.89 6.39
CA ARG A 25 -7.16 14.09 6.26
C ARG A 25 -7.42 12.63 6.65
N ILE A 26 -6.87 11.71 5.86
CA ILE A 26 -6.69 10.31 6.25
C ILE A 26 -5.78 10.30 7.48
N GLU A 27 -6.15 9.52 8.49
CA GLU A 27 -5.42 9.37 9.76
C GLU A 27 -3.96 8.99 9.46
N GLY A 28 -3.01 9.81 9.95
CA GLY A 28 -1.59 9.49 9.86
C GLY A 28 -1.20 8.46 10.93
N PRO A 29 -0.02 7.82 10.84
CA PRO A 29 0.40 6.77 11.76
C PRO A 29 0.54 7.19 13.24
N HIS A 30 0.44 8.49 13.52
CA HIS A 30 0.52 9.07 14.87
C HIS A 30 -0.78 9.76 15.30
N ASP A 31 -1.88 9.58 14.56
CA ASP A 31 -3.17 10.18 14.89
C ASP A 31 -3.92 9.37 15.98
N GLU A 32 -3.19 8.89 17.00
CA GLU A 32 -3.68 7.93 18.00
C GLU A 32 -4.87 8.46 18.81
N GLU A 33 -4.95 9.78 19.03
CA GLU A 33 -6.10 10.41 19.69
C GLU A 33 -7.39 10.27 18.87
N ARG A 34 -7.28 10.27 17.53
CA ARG A 34 -8.42 10.14 16.61
C ARG A 34 -8.62 8.70 16.14
N ALA A 35 -7.58 7.87 16.26
CA ALA A 35 -7.52 6.51 15.78
C ALA A 35 -6.77 5.59 16.78
N PRO A 36 -7.39 5.23 17.92
CA PRO A 36 -6.75 4.39 18.94
C PRO A 36 -6.22 3.06 18.40
N TRP A 37 -6.88 2.52 17.35
CA TRP A 37 -6.53 1.28 16.65
C TRP A 37 -5.11 1.29 16.03
N LEU A 38 -4.51 2.47 15.83
CA LEU A 38 -3.15 2.61 15.31
C LEU A 38 -2.12 1.99 16.24
N SER A 39 -2.35 2.04 17.56
CA SER A 39 -1.42 1.48 18.55
C SER A 39 -1.39 -0.04 18.47
N GLU A 40 -2.55 -0.70 18.31
CA GLU A 40 -2.61 -2.14 18.11
C GLU A 40 -1.98 -2.55 16.76
N ALA A 41 -2.22 -1.78 15.69
CA ALA A 41 -1.64 -2.03 14.37
C ALA A 41 -0.10 -1.91 14.38
N ASP A 42 0.44 -0.84 14.97
CA ASP A 42 1.88 -0.65 15.17
C ASP A 42 2.47 -1.81 15.99
N SER A 43 1.82 -2.16 17.10
CA SER A 43 2.24 -3.28 17.96
C SER A 43 2.28 -4.61 17.20
N LEU A 44 1.30 -4.88 16.33
CA LEU A 44 1.27 -6.07 15.48
C LEU A 44 2.41 -6.06 14.46
N LEU A 45 2.58 -4.95 13.74
CA LEU A 45 3.60 -4.79 12.70
C LEU A 45 5.03 -4.91 13.24
N ARG A 46 5.30 -4.35 14.45
CA ARG A 46 6.58 -4.53 15.16
C ARG A 46 6.92 -5.98 15.45
N ARG A 47 5.91 -6.85 15.58
CA ARG A 47 6.12 -8.30 15.77
C ARG A 47 6.26 -9.03 14.44
N CYS A 48 5.43 -8.70 13.45
CA CYS A 48 5.38 -9.39 12.16
C CYS A 48 6.66 -9.19 11.34
N GLY A 49 7.20 -7.97 11.29
CA GLY A 49 8.41 -7.65 10.53
C GLY A 49 9.61 -8.54 10.90
N PRO A 50 10.09 -8.51 12.16
CA PRO A 50 11.24 -9.31 12.59
C PRO A 50 11.01 -10.83 12.59
N ARG A 51 9.75 -11.28 12.69
CA ARG A 51 9.39 -12.70 12.66
C ARG A 51 9.23 -13.24 11.25
N ASP A 52 9.38 -12.39 10.23
CA ASP A 52 9.14 -12.73 8.83
C ASP A 52 7.79 -13.43 8.66
N THR A 53 6.76 -12.84 9.28
CA THR A 53 5.37 -13.29 9.13
C THR A 53 4.79 -12.65 7.87
N PRO A 54 4.15 -13.41 6.96
CA PRO A 54 3.54 -12.87 5.76
C PRO A 54 2.73 -11.61 6.07
N THR A 55 3.21 -10.46 5.58
CA THR A 55 2.57 -9.16 5.77
C THR A 55 2.62 -8.37 4.46
N LEU A 56 1.48 -7.83 4.04
CA LEU A 56 1.38 -6.85 2.95
C LEU A 56 0.74 -5.58 3.49
N GLY A 57 1.55 -4.52 3.65
CA GLY A 57 1.07 -3.20 4.03
C GLY A 57 0.75 -2.36 2.79
N ILE A 58 -0.48 -1.83 2.70
CA ILE A 58 -0.94 -1.02 1.56
C ILE A 58 -1.21 0.41 2.00
N CYS A 59 -0.64 1.40 1.30
CA CYS A 59 -0.78 2.83 1.58
C CYS A 59 -0.44 3.14 3.05
N LEU A 60 -1.40 3.54 3.89
CA LEU A 60 -1.18 3.72 5.34
C LEU A 60 -0.59 2.48 6.02
N GLY A 61 -0.93 1.28 5.57
CA GLY A 61 -0.34 0.03 6.09
C GLY A 61 1.17 -0.05 5.83
N MET A 62 1.64 0.40 4.66
CA MET A 62 3.07 0.52 4.37
C MET A 62 3.73 1.59 5.25
N GLU A 63 3.05 2.70 5.50
CA GLU A 63 3.57 3.76 6.38
C GLU A 63 3.79 3.25 7.80
N LEU A 64 2.77 2.59 8.35
CA LEU A 64 2.83 1.98 9.67
C LEU A 64 3.93 0.92 9.73
N LEU A 65 4.02 0.04 8.73
CA LEU A 65 5.08 -0.97 8.66
C LEU A 65 6.47 -0.34 8.64
N THR A 66 6.64 0.72 7.84
CA THR A 66 7.90 1.46 7.72
C THR A 66 8.32 2.03 9.07
N VAL A 67 7.42 2.73 9.76
CA VAL A 67 7.71 3.37 11.05
C VAL A 67 7.91 2.32 12.16
N ALA A 68 7.08 1.28 12.20
CA ALA A 68 7.18 0.18 13.14
C ALA A 68 8.54 -0.53 13.07
N CYS A 69 9.11 -0.63 11.87
CA CYS A 69 10.39 -1.28 11.61
C CYS A 69 11.59 -0.30 11.51
N GLY A 70 11.43 0.96 11.95
CA GLY A 70 12.54 1.91 12.11
C GLY A 70 12.89 2.76 10.88
N GLY A 71 12.10 2.68 9.80
CA GLY A 71 12.18 3.60 8.67
C GLY A 71 11.60 4.99 8.98
N LYS A 72 11.74 5.91 8.02
CA LYS A 72 11.23 7.29 8.11
C LYS A 72 10.38 7.67 6.91
N ARG A 73 9.45 8.59 7.12
CA ARG A 73 8.56 9.16 6.12
C ARG A 73 8.91 10.61 5.82
N HIS A 74 8.60 11.03 4.60
CA HIS A 74 8.65 12.41 4.16
C HIS A 74 7.31 12.80 3.51
N SER A 75 6.97 14.08 3.49
CA SER A 75 5.64 14.56 3.07
C SER A 75 5.73 15.74 2.10
N GLU A 76 6.37 15.52 0.94
CA GLU A 76 6.51 16.55 -0.10
C GLU A 76 6.16 16.07 -1.53
N THR A 77 5.88 14.79 -1.72
CA THR A 77 5.83 14.16 -3.05
C THR A 77 4.50 13.44 -3.34
N PRO A 78 3.36 14.18 -3.40
CA PRO A 78 2.06 13.55 -3.61
C PRO A 78 1.93 12.91 -4.99
N GLU A 79 1.37 11.70 -5.06
CA GLU A 79 0.94 11.06 -6.30
C GLU A 79 -0.54 10.69 -6.21
N VAL A 80 -1.30 11.05 -7.24
CA VAL A 80 -2.75 10.83 -7.28
C VAL A 80 -3.19 10.37 -8.67
N GLY A 81 -4.01 9.32 -8.71
CA GLY A 81 -4.54 8.74 -9.93
C GLY A 81 -3.65 7.65 -10.52
N LEU A 82 -3.69 7.50 -11.84
CA LEU A 82 -2.89 6.50 -12.55
C LEU A 82 -1.44 6.99 -12.72
N CYS A 83 -0.51 6.29 -12.09
CA CYS A 83 0.92 6.59 -12.14
C CYS A 83 1.72 5.40 -12.68
N GLU A 84 2.84 5.71 -13.33
CA GLU A 84 3.79 4.71 -13.82
C GLU A 84 4.85 4.41 -12.75
N LEU A 85 5.16 3.13 -12.60
CA LEU A 85 6.14 2.57 -11.69
C LEU A 85 7.18 1.82 -12.53
N THR A 86 8.43 1.95 -12.14
CA THR A 86 9.56 1.28 -12.78
C THR A 86 10.07 0.17 -11.87
N PRO A 87 10.05 -1.09 -12.32
CA PRO A 87 10.70 -2.18 -11.61
C PRO A 87 12.20 -1.96 -11.48
N LEU A 88 12.72 -2.15 -10.27
CA LEU A 88 14.16 -2.21 -10.00
C LEU A 88 14.66 -3.64 -10.19
N LEU A 89 15.97 -3.81 -10.41
CA LEU A 89 16.57 -5.14 -10.61
C LEU A 89 16.15 -6.21 -9.57
N PRO A 90 16.01 -5.90 -8.27
CA PRO A 90 15.56 -6.90 -7.30
C PRO A 90 14.13 -7.43 -7.55
N ALA A 91 13.24 -6.65 -8.17
CA ALA A 91 11.86 -7.06 -8.42
C ALA A 91 11.77 -8.29 -9.32
N SER A 92 12.69 -8.45 -10.28
CA SER A 92 12.66 -9.59 -11.23
C SER A 92 12.96 -10.95 -10.60
N ARG A 93 13.43 -10.97 -9.35
CA ARG A 93 13.71 -12.18 -8.57
C ARG A 93 12.89 -12.24 -7.28
N ASP A 94 12.02 -11.26 -7.07
CA ASP A 94 11.19 -11.18 -5.88
C ASP A 94 9.96 -12.08 -6.02
N GLU A 95 9.64 -12.83 -4.98
CA GLU A 95 8.58 -13.85 -5.05
C GLU A 95 7.20 -13.27 -5.36
N LEU A 96 6.93 -12.04 -4.91
CA LEU A 96 5.66 -11.34 -5.12
C LEU A 96 5.72 -10.42 -6.35
N PHE A 97 6.88 -9.82 -6.64
CA PHE A 97 7.01 -8.82 -7.71
C PHE A 97 7.55 -9.35 -9.04
N ALA A 98 8.05 -10.58 -9.13
CA ALA A 98 8.60 -11.12 -10.37
C ALA A 98 7.60 -11.10 -11.53
N LEU A 99 6.30 -11.27 -11.26
CA LEU A 99 5.24 -11.18 -12.28
C LEU A 99 5.04 -9.77 -12.86
N LEU A 100 5.58 -8.74 -12.20
CA LEU A 100 5.51 -7.33 -12.62
C LEU A 100 6.81 -6.84 -13.27
N ALA A 101 7.85 -7.67 -13.28
CA ALA A 101 9.18 -7.27 -13.71
C ALA A 101 9.42 -7.47 -15.21
N ASP A 102 8.39 -7.86 -15.97
CA ASP A 102 8.48 -7.91 -17.43
C ASP A 102 8.65 -6.49 -17.98
N LEU A 103 9.76 -6.25 -18.68
CA LEU A 103 10.28 -4.90 -18.95
C LEU A 103 9.65 -4.25 -20.18
N ASP A 104 8.83 -4.97 -20.94
CA ASP A 104 8.28 -4.50 -22.21
C ASP A 104 7.12 -3.50 -22.05
N GLU A 105 6.56 -3.36 -20.86
CA GLU A 105 5.53 -2.35 -20.55
C GLU A 105 5.74 -1.70 -19.17
N PRO A 106 5.43 -0.40 -19.01
CA PRO A 106 5.44 0.24 -17.71
C PRO A 106 4.41 -0.40 -16.76
N VAL A 107 4.82 -0.61 -15.51
CA VAL A 107 3.88 -1.00 -14.45
C VAL A 107 3.04 0.23 -14.11
N ARG A 108 1.72 0.09 -14.13
CA ARG A 108 0.80 1.17 -13.75
C ARG A 108 -0.01 0.77 -12.53
N ALA A 109 -0.14 1.70 -11.60
CA ALA A 109 -0.90 1.53 -10.38
C ALA A 109 -1.68 2.79 -10.05
N VAL A 110 -2.74 2.62 -9.26
CA VAL A 110 -3.49 3.74 -8.69
C VAL A 110 -2.74 4.26 -7.46
N GLN A 111 -2.41 5.54 -7.45
CA GLN A 111 -1.82 6.24 -6.30
C GLN A 111 -2.86 7.16 -5.67
N TRP A 112 -2.82 7.30 -4.34
CA TRP A 112 -3.60 8.29 -3.60
C TRP A 112 -2.90 8.60 -2.27
N HIS A 113 -1.77 9.30 -2.32
CA HIS A 113 -0.95 9.58 -1.14
C HIS A 113 -0.27 10.95 -1.22
N TRP A 114 0.12 11.48 -0.05
CA TRP A 114 0.87 12.73 0.08
C TRP A 114 2.26 12.53 0.66
N GLU A 115 2.65 11.27 0.81
CA GLU A 115 3.70 10.84 1.71
C GLU A 115 4.52 9.75 1.08
N GLU A 116 5.82 9.82 1.28
CA GLU A 116 6.75 8.81 0.80
C GLU A 116 7.56 8.24 1.96
N THR A 117 8.17 7.08 1.69
CA THR A 117 9.19 6.53 2.57
C THR A 117 10.52 7.19 2.21
N GLU A 118 11.06 8.00 3.13
CA GLU A 118 12.36 8.68 2.98
C GLU A 118 13.52 7.74 3.29
N ILE A 119 13.39 7.00 4.39
CA ILE A 119 14.37 6.03 4.85
C ILE A 119 13.67 4.70 4.97
N LEU A 120 14.12 3.73 4.19
CA LEU A 120 13.65 2.36 4.30
C LEU A 120 14.09 1.73 5.63
N PRO A 121 13.30 0.81 6.21
CA PRO A 121 13.74 0.01 7.34
C PRO A 121 15.07 -0.73 7.06
N ASP A 122 15.86 -0.99 8.09
CA ASP A 122 17.13 -1.69 7.96
C ASP A 122 16.94 -3.06 7.29
N GLY A 123 17.74 -3.33 6.25
CA GLY A 123 17.68 -4.58 5.49
C GLY A 123 16.52 -4.67 4.49
N ALA A 124 15.69 -3.64 4.34
CA ALA A 124 14.68 -3.60 3.30
C ALA A 124 15.30 -3.47 1.89
N VAL A 125 14.70 -4.14 0.93
CA VAL A 125 15.10 -4.15 -0.48
C VAL A 125 14.06 -3.36 -1.28
N PRO A 126 14.43 -2.24 -1.93
CA PRO A 126 13.52 -1.51 -2.80
C PRO A 126 13.20 -2.33 -4.05
N LEU A 127 11.93 -2.33 -4.46
CA LEU A 127 11.43 -3.14 -5.57
C LEU A 127 10.97 -2.29 -6.75
N LEU A 128 10.32 -1.16 -6.48
CA LEU A 128 9.84 -0.25 -7.51
C LEU A 128 10.34 1.17 -7.22
N THR A 129 10.32 2.03 -8.23
CA THR A 129 10.50 3.48 -8.14
C THR A 129 9.49 4.21 -9.04
N SER A 130 9.29 5.50 -8.83
CA SER A 130 8.49 6.35 -9.73
C SER A 130 9.17 7.71 -9.92
N ALA A 131 8.62 8.54 -10.82
CA ALA A 131 9.12 9.90 -11.04
C ALA A 131 9.04 10.79 -9.79
N ARG A 132 8.17 10.47 -8.82
CA ARG A 132 7.91 11.31 -7.65
C ARG A 132 8.05 10.57 -6.33
N CYS A 133 8.13 9.25 -6.30
CA CYS A 133 8.30 8.46 -5.09
C CYS A 133 9.54 7.57 -5.23
N ALA A 134 10.50 7.74 -4.34
CA ALA A 134 11.73 6.95 -4.36
C ALA A 134 11.46 5.46 -4.07
N HIS A 135 10.52 5.19 -3.15
CA HIS A 135 10.27 3.85 -2.60
C HIS A 135 8.78 3.47 -2.58
N PRO A 136 8.07 3.41 -3.73
CA PRO A 136 6.67 3.01 -3.80
C PRO A 136 6.43 1.53 -3.47
N ALA A 137 7.49 0.69 -3.47
CA ALA A 137 7.43 -0.67 -2.96
C ALA A 137 8.79 -1.14 -2.41
N TYR A 138 8.76 -1.91 -1.33
CA TYR A 138 9.92 -2.62 -0.80
C TYR A 138 9.53 -3.97 -0.18
N ARG A 139 10.53 -4.84 0.01
CA ARG A 139 10.44 -6.06 0.83
C ARG A 139 11.38 -6.00 2.03
N MET A 140 10.95 -6.50 3.17
CA MET A 140 11.78 -6.89 4.32
C MET A 140 11.73 -8.40 4.49
N GLY A 141 12.82 -9.00 4.97
CA GLY A 141 12.88 -10.46 5.16
C GLY A 141 12.57 -11.21 3.87
N THR A 142 11.81 -12.29 3.96
CA THR A 142 11.37 -13.09 2.80
C THR A 142 9.87 -12.98 2.53
N SER A 143 9.11 -12.35 3.43
CA SER A 143 7.64 -12.41 3.39
C SER A 143 6.91 -11.12 3.80
N VAL A 144 7.63 -10.02 3.96
CA VAL A 144 7.05 -8.75 4.42
C VAL A 144 7.21 -7.70 3.34
N TRP A 145 6.09 -7.20 2.80
CA TRP A 145 6.09 -6.18 1.73
C TRP A 145 5.31 -4.94 2.15
N GLY A 146 5.80 -3.80 1.69
CA GLY A 146 5.09 -2.52 1.75
C GLY A 146 4.87 -1.98 0.34
N VAL A 147 3.64 -1.57 0.04
CA VAL A 147 3.28 -0.89 -1.23
C VAL A 147 2.54 0.40 -0.96
N ARG A 148 2.96 1.46 -1.65
CA ARG A 148 2.40 2.81 -1.51
C ARG A 148 1.11 2.96 -2.32
N PHE A 149 1.11 2.34 -3.49
CA PHE A 149 -0.01 2.32 -4.42
C PHE A 149 -1.12 1.38 -3.94
N HIS A 150 -2.27 1.53 -4.58
CA HIS A 150 -3.48 0.75 -4.34
C HIS A 150 -3.67 -0.28 -5.47
N PRO A 151 -3.14 -1.51 -5.34
CA PRO A 151 -3.41 -2.58 -6.30
C PRO A 151 -4.90 -2.99 -6.31
N GLU A 152 -5.64 -2.67 -5.25
CA GLU A 152 -7.03 -3.05 -5.05
C GLU A 152 -8.05 -2.06 -5.63
N ALA A 153 -7.63 -0.83 -5.93
CA ALA A 153 -8.56 0.28 -6.15
C ALA A 153 -9.10 0.33 -7.60
N PRO A 154 -10.44 0.21 -7.80
CA PRO A 154 -11.07 0.52 -9.08
C PRO A 154 -11.22 2.04 -9.29
N ALA A 155 -11.58 2.44 -10.51
CA ALA A 155 -11.85 3.85 -10.81
C ALA A 155 -12.99 4.44 -9.97
N ALA A 156 -13.97 3.61 -9.59
CA ALA A 156 -15.10 4.02 -8.76
C ALA A 156 -14.67 4.49 -7.35
N ASP A 157 -13.65 3.87 -6.75
CA ASP A 157 -13.14 4.28 -5.44
C ASP A 157 -12.45 5.65 -5.53
N ILE A 158 -11.80 5.92 -6.65
CA ILE A 158 -11.17 7.21 -6.94
C ILE A 158 -12.23 8.29 -7.18
N ALA A 159 -13.34 7.95 -7.84
CA ALA A 159 -14.47 8.85 -8.04
C ALA A 159 -15.14 9.22 -6.71
N ASP A 160 -15.37 8.25 -5.82
CA ASP A 160 -15.94 8.48 -4.49
C ASP A 160 -15.05 9.40 -3.66
N ARG A 161 -13.74 9.15 -3.64
CA ARG A 161 -12.75 9.98 -2.91
C ARG A 161 -12.66 11.39 -3.49
N GLY A 162 -12.52 11.52 -4.81
CA GLY A 162 -12.39 12.81 -5.49
C GLY A 162 -13.67 13.63 -5.50
N GLY A 163 -14.84 12.99 -5.48
CA GLY A 163 -16.14 13.67 -5.39
C GLY A 163 -16.47 14.12 -3.97
N SER A 164 -15.98 13.41 -2.94
CA SER A 164 -16.20 13.77 -1.54
C SER A 164 -15.39 15.00 -1.09
N ASP A 165 -14.20 15.20 -1.67
CA ASP A 165 -13.33 16.36 -1.42
C ASP A 165 -12.35 16.54 -2.58
N ASP A 166 -12.66 17.47 -3.50
CA ASP A 166 -11.83 17.75 -4.67
C ASP A 166 -10.74 18.80 -4.41
N GLY A 167 -10.74 19.46 -3.24
CA GLY A 167 -9.79 20.51 -2.88
C GLY A 167 -8.33 20.08 -3.03
N PRO A 168 -7.92 18.91 -2.50
CA PRO A 168 -6.55 18.40 -2.66
C PRO A 168 -6.16 18.14 -4.12
N LEU A 169 -7.09 17.67 -4.96
CA LEU A 169 -6.83 17.45 -6.39
C LEU A 169 -6.63 18.78 -7.11
N ARG A 170 -7.51 19.75 -6.86
CA ARG A 170 -7.42 21.09 -7.46
C ARG A 170 -6.16 21.83 -7.04
N ALA A 171 -5.72 21.67 -5.79
CA ALA A 171 -4.46 22.24 -5.30
C ALA A 171 -3.23 21.69 -6.04
N LEU A 172 -3.32 20.46 -6.55
CA LEU A 172 -2.31 19.84 -7.41
C LEU A 172 -2.49 20.16 -8.90
N GLY A 173 -3.47 21.00 -9.26
CA GLY A 173 -3.82 21.31 -10.65
C GLY A 173 -4.48 20.15 -11.39
N LEU A 174 -4.99 19.15 -10.66
CA LEU A 174 -5.65 17.98 -11.23
C LEU A 174 -7.15 18.20 -11.32
N ASP A 175 -7.72 17.82 -12.48
CA ASP A 175 -9.16 17.72 -12.66
C ASP A 175 -9.67 16.35 -12.19
N PRO A 176 -10.59 16.28 -11.21
CA PRO A 176 -11.08 15.00 -10.68
C PRO A 176 -11.68 14.08 -11.75
N SER A 177 -12.44 14.64 -12.70
CA SER A 177 -13.09 13.83 -13.74
C SER A 177 -12.07 13.18 -14.67
N SER A 178 -11.00 13.91 -15.00
CA SER A 178 -9.87 13.42 -15.80
C SER A 178 -9.07 12.36 -15.06
N VAL A 179 -8.86 12.51 -13.75
CA VAL A 179 -8.19 11.48 -12.93
C VAL A 179 -8.98 10.16 -12.95
N VAL A 180 -10.29 10.23 -12.73
CA VAL A 180 -11.18 9.06 -12.77
C VAL A 180 -11.18 8.42 -14.16
N ALA A 181 -11.33 9.23 -15.22
CA ALA A 181 -11.39 8.73 -16.60
C ALA A 181 -10.10 7.99 -17.00
N ARG A 182 -8.93 8.47 -16.56
CA ARG A 182 -7.64 7.81 -16.83
C ARG A 182 -7.54 6.44 -16.17
N VAL A 183 -8.01 6.31 -14.92
CA VAL A 183 -8.03 4.99 -14.24
C VAL A 183 -9.05 4.07 -14.91
N ALA A 184 -10.24 4.58 -15.25
CA ALA A 184 -11.30 3.80 -15.89
C ALA A 184 -10.86 3.24 -17.26
N CYS A 185 -10.08 4.01 -18.02
CA CYS A 185 -9.55 3.58 -19.32
C CYS A 185 -8.61 2.36 -19.22
N GLU A 186 -7.95 2.16 -18.07
CA GLU A 186 -6.98 1.07 -17.86
C GLU A 186 -7.53 0.00 -16.89
N GLU A 187 -8.79 0.09 -16.47
CA GLU A 187 -9.34 -0.71 -15.37
C GLU A 187 -9.25 -2.22 -15.62
N GLU A 188 -9.51 -2.68 -16.86
CA GLU A 188 -9.39 -4.09 -17.21
C GLU A 188 -7.95 -4.59 -17.06
N ARG A 189 -6.97 -3.79 -17.53
CA ARG A 189 -5.54 -4.11 -17.44
C ARG A 189 -5.06 -4.09 -15.99
N LEU A 190 -5.48 -3.09 -15.22
CA LEU A 190 -5.18 -2.99 -13.78
C LEU A 190 -5.75 -4.19 -13.03
N ARG A 191 -7.01 -4.55 -13.28
CA ARG A 191 -7.66 -5.70 -12.65
C ARG A 191 -6.93 -7.00 -12.96
N ALA A 192 -6.55 -7.23 -14.21
CA ALA A 192 -5.81 -8.43 -14.60
C ALA A 192 -4.44 -8.50 -13.90
N ARG A 193 -3.66 -7.42 -13.96
CA ARG A 193 -2.31 -7.37 -13.38
C ARG A 193 -2.32 -7.49 -11.86
N TRP A 194 -3.15 -6.68 -11.19
CA TRP A 194 -3.22 -6.68 -9.73
C TRP A 194 -4.02 -7.86 -9.17
N GLY A 195 -4.90 -8.47 -9.97
CA GLY A 195 -5.51 -9.76 -9.68
C GLY A 195 -4.47 -10.88 -9.58
N ALA A 196 -3.58 -11.00 -10.58
CA ALA A 196 -2.48 -11.96 -10.53
C ALA A 196 -1.52 -11.70 -9.36
N PHE A 197 -1.26 -10.42 -9.04
CA PHE A 197 -0.50 -10.04 -7.84
C PHE A 197 -1.18 -10.51 -6.54
N ALA A 198 -2.50 -10.33 -6.43
CA ALA A 198 -3.27 -10.76 -5.26
C ALA A 198 -3.34 -12.29 -5.13
N GLU A 199 -3.47 -13.02 -6.23
CA GLU A 199 -3.39 -14.49 -6.26
C GLU A 199 -2.00 -14.95 -5.79
N ARG A 200 -0.93 -14.33 -6.29
CA ARG A 200 0.43 -14.65 -5.87
C ARG A 200 0.64 -14.39 -4.38
N TRP A 201 0.08 -13.29 -3.87
CA TRP A 201 0.08 -12.99 -2.44
C TRP A 201 -0.64 -14.08 -1.63
N ALA A 202 -1.80 -14.55 -2.08
CA ALA A 202 -2.54 -15.62 -1.41
C ALA A 202 -1.73 -16.92 -1.36
N ASP A 203 -1.04 -17.29 -2.44
CA ASP A 203 -0.17 -18.47 -2.47
C ASP A 203 0.99 -18.37 -1.46
N ILE A 204 1.63 -17.20 -1.38
CA ILE A 204 2.69 -16.89 -0.42
C ILE A 204 2.18 -17.08 1.01
N VAL A 205 0.99 -16.57 1.31
CA VAL A 205 0.36 -16.72 2.62
C VAL A 205 0.08 -18.18 2.93
N VAL A 206 -0.55 -18.92 2.01
CA VAL A 206 -0.91 -20.33 2.22
C VAL A 206 0.33 -21.20 2.43
N SER A 207 1.37 -21.02 1.61
CA SER A 207 2.62 -21.77 1.70
C SER A 207 3.40 -21.54 3.00
N ARG A 208 3.21 -20.39 3.65
CA ARG A 208 3.91 -19.99 4.88
C ARG A 208 3.07 -20.17 6.15
N ARG A 209 1.82 -20.64 6.04
CA ARG A 209 1.03 -21.02 7.22
C ARG A 209 1.71 -22.19 7.92
N ALA A 210 2.14 -21.99 9.16
CA ALA A 210 2.50 -23.11 10.02
C ALA A 210 1.28 -24.04 10.16
N PRO A 211 1.46 -25.38 10.14
CA PRO A 211 0.36 -26.28 10.46
C PRO A 211 -0.17 -25.93 11.85
N VAL A 212 -1.47 -25.62 11.93
CA VAL A 212 -2.15 -25.39 13.21
C VAL A 212 -2.08 -26.69 13.99
N SER A 213 -1.18 -26.75 14.97
CA SER A 213 -1.18 -27.83 15.95
C SER A 213 -2.36 -27.57 16.88
N LEU A 214 -3.49 -28.22 16.62
CA LEU A 214 -4.61 -28.21 17.55
C LEU A 214 -4.21 -29.03 18.80
N PRO A 215 -4.51 -28.52 20.02
CA PRO A 215 -4.24 -29.25 21.27
C PRO A 215 -5.07 -30.52 21.42
#